data_AF-A0A3D4KY83-F1
#
_entry.id   AF-A0A3D4KY83-F1
#
_cell.length_a   1.000
_cell.length_b   1.000
_cell.length_c   1.000
_cell.angle_alpha   90.00
_cell.angle_beta   90.00
_cell.angle_gamma   90.00
#
_symmetry.space_group_name_H-M   'P 1'
#
loop_
_entity.id
_entity.type
_entity.pdbx_description
1 polymer ?
#
loop_
_entity_poly.entity_id
_entity_poly.type
_entity_poly.pdbx_seq_one_letter_code
_entity_poly.pdbx_strand_id
1 'polypeptide(L)'
;MLLYIGSEFSRAIRSKEFRKYTLVILIVSILANLSIIAFRDYVYGTNDGTYGYNIIMFAGGFFWLPYYATIFVADMLFGRTYPDPYIKDRVTKNLRRRHIYTGKLLASLLMMALFGVLTFVIFIATSTIFQMSTGSLSADVVRDFGVNVLCALPLLMAGVSIGMMCLFCFENKVKALIVFWIITIVIPRIIMLLGAEPISISFFRFVKDEILLTPQFTTLQFFASRDVRQIIISSVIYIILSSLIGLVVFRRKQIDNVPASLEREMDRKRKK
;
A
#
# COMPACT_ATOMS: atom_id res chain seq x y z
N MET A 1 10.93 -1.24 -21.96
CA MET A 1 9.96 -1.03 -20.86
C MET A 1 9.98 -2.18 -19.86
N LEU A 2 9.70 -3.41 -20.26
CA LEU A 2 9.70 -4.58 -19.36
C LEU A 2 11.03 -4.76 -18.63
N LEU A 3 12.17 -4.62 -19.32
CA LEU A 3 13.50 -4.66 -18.70
C LEU A 3 13.69 -3.61 -17.60
N TYR A 4 13.13 -2.41 -17.79
CA TYR A 4 13.21 -1.35 -16.78
C TYR A 4 12.36 -1.70 -15.55
N ILE A 5 11.13 -2.16 -15.75
CA ILE A 5 10.24 -2.63 -14.67
C ILE A 5 10.92 -3.75 -13.88
N GLY A 6 11.47 -4.76 -14.58
CA GLY A 6 12.21 -5.86 -13.97
C GLY A 6 13.42 -5.37 -13.18
N SER A 7 14.21 -4.44 -13.71
CA SER A 7 15.37 -3.88 -13.00
C SER A 7 14.99 -3.14 -11.72
N GLU A 8 13.92 -2.36 -11.74
CA GLU A 8 13.40 -1.61 -10.59
C GLU A 8 12.84 -2.55 -9.53
N PHE A 9 12.06 -3.55 -9.95
CA PHE A 9 11.51 -4.59 -9.08
C PHE A 9 12.61 -5.42 -8.42
N SER A 10 13.58 -5.94 -9.20
CA SER A 10 14.72 -6.70 -8.66
C SER A 10 15.63 -5.86 -7.76
N ARG A 11 15.75 -4.56 -8.00
CA ARG A 11 16.46 -3.64 -7.11
C ARG A 11 15.71 -3.48 -5.78
N ALA A 12 14.40 -3.29 -5.84
CA ALA A 12 13.58 -3.14 -4.64
C ALA A 12 13.57 -4.42 -3.78
N ILE A 13 13.47 -5.62 -4.36
CA ILE A 13 13.57 -6.89 -3.61
C ILE A 13 14.87 -7.00 -2.81
N ARG A 14 15.98 -6.53 -3.40
CA ARG A 14 17.31 -6.61 -2.76
C ARG A 14 17.59 -5.48 -1.77
N SER A 15 16.67 -4.53 -1.62
CA SER A 15 16.83 -3.37 -0.72
C SER A 15 16.76 -3.78 0.76
N LYS A 16 17.28 -2.92 1.64
CA LYS A 16 17.13 -3.10 3.10
C LYS A 16 15.68 -2.87 3.52
N GLU A 17 14.98 -2.04 2.78
CA GLU A 17 13.61 -1.58 2.97
C GLU A 17 12.63 -2.72 2.74
N PHE A 18 12.86 -3.56 1.72
CA PHE A 18 12.14 -4.81 1.52
C PHE A 18 12.25 -5.72 2.75
N ARG A 19 13.47 -5.95 3.25
CA ARG A 19 13.70 -6.78 4.45
C ARG A 19 13.02 -6.21 5.69
N LYS A 20 13.09 -4.89 5.89
CA LYS A 20 12.40 -4.20 6.98
C LYS A 20 10.88 -4.36 6.89
N TYR A 21 10.31 -4.21 5.71
CA TYR A 21 8.87 -4.34 5.52
C TYR A 21 8.40 -5.79 5.73
N THR A 22 9.14 -6.79 5.24
CA THR A 22 8.87 -8.21 5.54
C THR A 22 8.98 -8.51 7.04
N LEU A 23 9.97 -7.93 7.72
CA LEU A 23 10.11 -8.06 9.17
C LEU A 23 8.91 -7.43 9.91
N VAL A 24 8.42 -6.27 9.45
CA VAL A 24 7.21 -5.66 10.01
C VAL A 24 5.99 -6.55 9.81
N ILE A 25 5.81 -7.16 8.62
CA ILE A 25 4.72 -8.14 8.38
C ILE A 25 4.79 -9.29 9.39
N LEU A 26 5.99 -9.85 9.62
CA LEU A 26 6.20 -10.92 10.59
C LEU A 26 5.86 -10.47 12.02
N ILE A 27 6.39 -9.34 12.46
CA ILE A 27 6.15 -8.79 13.80
C ILE A 27 4.66 -8.54 14.02
N VAL A 28 3.97 -7.90 13.07
CA VAL A 28 2.54 -7.62 13.17
C VAL A 28 1.72 -8.91 13.18
N SER A 29 2.11 -9.92 12.39
CA SER A 29 1.43 -11.23 12.40
C SER A 29 1.57 -11.94 13.74
N ILE A 30 2.77 -11.90 14.36
CA ILE A 30 3.00 -12.43 15.69
C ILE A 30 2.17 -11.67 16.74
N LEU A 31 2.21 -10.34 16.71
CA LEU A 31 1.46 -9.49 17.65
C LEU A 31 -0.05 -9.71 17.55
N ALA A 32 -0.59 -9.88 16.34
CA ALA A 32 -2.00 -10.19 16.13
C ALA A 32 -2.40 -11.52 16.79
N ASN A 33 -1.59 -12.57 16.61
CA ASN A 33 -1.83 -13.87 17.22
C ASN A 33 -1.70 -13.82 18.75
N LEU A 34 -0.67 -13.16 19.28
CA LEU A 34 -0.46 -12.98 20.72
C LEU A 34 -1.59 -12.19 21.38
N SER A 35 -2.09 -11.16 20.70
CA SER A 35 -3.20 -10.36 21.21
C SER A 35 -4.44 -11.23 21.42
N ILE A 36 -4.77 -12.10 20.48
CA ILE A 36 -5.94 -12.97 20.61
C ILE A 36 -5.76 -14.04 21.69
N ILE A 37 -4.56 -14.63 21.81
CA ILE A 37 -4.25 -15.53 22.93
C ILE A 37 -4.42 -14.80 24.26
N ALA A 38 -3.91 -13.57 24.37
CA ALA A 38 -4.06 -12.78 25.58
C ALA A 38 -5.54 -12.46 25.89
N PHE A 39 -6.34 -12.12 24.87
CA PHE A 39 -7.79 -11.92 25.02
C PHE A 39 -8.52 -13.19 25.44
N ARG A 40 -8.15 -14.37 24.91
CA ARG A 40 -8.71 -15.68 25.31
C ARG A 40 -8.43 -15.99 26.77
N ASP A 41 -7.15 -15.96 27.13
CA ASP A 41 -6.66 -16.60 28.35
C ASP A 41 -6.77 -15.67 29.57
N TYR A 42 -6.72 -14.35 29.37
CA TYR A 42 -6.69 -13.39 30.47
C TYR A 42 -7.89 -12.44 30.56
N VAL A 43 -8.61 -12.19 29.44
CA VAL A 43 -9.70 -11.21 29.44
C VAL A 43 -11.07 -11.88 29.52
N TYR A 44 -11.34 -12.84 28.63
CA TYR A 44 -12.69 -13.39 28.48
C TYR A 44 -12.88 -14.81 29.00
N GLY A 45 -11.81 -15.57 29.26
CA GLY A 45 -11.88 -16.94 29.77
C GLY A 45 -12.66 -17.87 28.82
N THR A 46 -11.95 -18.52 27.89
CA THR A 46 -12.51 -19.52 26.95
C THR A 46 -13.88 -19.12 26.35
N ASN A 47 -13.91 -17.99 25.66
CA ASN A 47 -15.08 -17.55 24.89
C ASN A 47 -14.91 -17.98 23.42
N ASP A 48 -15.99 -18.44 22.77
CA ASP A 48 -15.99 -18.84 21.36
C ASP A 48 -15.38 -17.78 20.43
N GLY A 49 -15.47 -16.49 20.79
CA GLY A 49 -14.84 -15.36 20.09
C GLY A 49 -13.30 -15.34 20.08
N THR A 50 -12.63 -16.32 20.68
CA THR A 50 -11.17 -16.30 20.91
C THR A 50 -10.40 -17.49 20.32
N TYR A 51 -11.08 -18.33 19.52
CA TYR A 51 -10.47 -19.39 18.71
C TYR A 51 -9.82 -18.89 17.41
N GLY A 52 -8.99 -19.73 16.79
CA GLY A 52 -8.20 -19.39 15.60
C GLY A 52 -9.01 -18.92 14.38
N TYR A 53 -10.27 -19.35 14.24
CA TYR A 53 -11.15 -18.85 13.18
C TYR A 53 -11.48 -17.35 13.33
N ASN A 54 -11.57 -16.85 14.57
CA ASN A 54 -11.82 -15.43 14.83
C ASN A 54 -10.60 -14.56 14.54
N ILE A 55 -9.37 -15.07 14.70
CA ILE A 55 -8.14 -14.37 14.27
C ILE A 55 -8.25 -13.98 12.80
N ILE A 56 -8.70 -14.91 11.97
CA ILE A 56 -8.82 -14.72 10.52
C ILE A 56 -9.98 -13.76 10.19
N MET A 57 -11.12 -13.91 10.87
CA MET A 57 -12.25 -12.99 10.72
C MET A 57 -11.88 -11.55 11.11
N PHE A 58 -11.25 -11.37 12.29
CA PHE A 58 -10.80 -10.06 12.75
C PHE A 58 -9.72 -9.48 11.84
N ALA A 59 -8.73 -10.27 11.42
CA ALA A 59 -7.72 -9.84 10.46
C ALA A 59 -8.36 -9.29 9.16
N GLY A 60 -9.47 -9.90 8.71
CA GLY A 60 -10.30 -9.39 7.63
C GLY A 60 -10.79 -7.95 7.81
N GLY A 61 -11.12 -7.55 9.04
CA GLY A 61 -11.55 -6.20 9.39
C GLY A 61 -10.41 -5.17 9.51
N PHE A 62 -9.15 -5.59 9.48
CA PHE A 62 -7.99 -4.70 9.68
C PHE A 62 -7.16 -4.46 8.41
N PHE A 63 -7.60 -4.86 7.22
CA PHE A 63 -6.89 -4.57 5.97
C PHE A 63 -6.72 -3.08 5.64
N TRP A 64 -7.46 -2.19 6.32
CA TRP A 64 -7.24 -0.75 6.25
C TRP A 64 -5.90 -0.31 6.89
N LEU A 65 -5.31 -1.11 7.77
CA LEU A 65 -4.02 -0.80 8.41
C LEU A 65 -2.85 -0.88 7.43
N PRO A 66 -2.64 -1.97 6.67
CA PRO A 66 -1.60 -2.00 5.64
C PRO A 66 -1.84 -0.97 4.52
N TYR A 67 -3.10 -0.55 4.27
CA TYR A 67 -3.41 0.54 3.35
C TYR A 67 -2.71 1.86 3.74
N TYR A 68 -2.61 2.19 5.02
CA TYR A 68 -1.89 3.39 5.48
C TYR A 68 -0.36 3.28 5.37
N ALA A 69 0.16 2.08 5.13
CA ALA A 69 1.57 1.79 4.96
C ALA A 69 1.98 1.58 3.48
N THR A 70 1.05 1.65 2.52
CA THR A 70 1.34 1.38 1.09
C THR A 70 2.33 2.36 0.48
N ILE A 71 2.42 3.59 1.00
CA ILE A 71 3.43 4.56 0.55
C ILE A 71 4.86 4.06 0.76
N PHE A 72 5.11 3.24 1.79
CA PHE A 72 6.44 2.65 1.98
C PHE A 72 6.78 1.62 0.90
N VAL A 73 5.77 0.91 0.36
CA VAL A 73 5.95 0.01 -0.79
C VAL A 73 6.30 0.82 -2.04
N ALA A 74 5.63 1.95 -2.27
CA ALA A 74 5.97 2.86 -3.37
C ALA A 74 7.38 3.46 -3.22
N ASP A 75 7.76 3.85 -1.99
CA ASP A 75 9.04 4.48 -1.67
C ASP A 75 10.26 3.56 -1.88
N MET A 76 10.10 2.24 -1.72
CA MET A 76 11.16 1.27 -2.00
C MET A 76 11.73 1.39 -3.43
N LEU A 77 10.93 1.92 -4.37
CA LEU A 77 11.31 2.08 -5.77
C LEU A 77 12.13 3.37 -6.01
N PHE A 78 12.20 4.29 -5.04
CA PHE A 78 12.96 5.54 -5.15
C PHE A 78 14.41 5.39 -4.68
N GLY A 79 14.74 4.34 -3.92
CA GLY A 79 16.11 4.07 -3.46
C GLY A 79 16.65 5.15 -2.52
N ARG A 80 17.98 5.35 -2.50
CA ARG A 80 18.64 6.29 -1.57
C ARG A 80 18.54 7.75 -2.01
N THR A 81 18.41 8.01 -3.30
CA THR A 81 18.34 9.36 -3.88
C THR A 81 16.89 9.69 -4.22
N TYR A 82 16.12 9.99 -3.17
CA TYR A 82 14.68 10.24 -3.23
C TYR A 82 14.34 11.53 -3.99
N PRO A 83 13.32 11.47 -4.88
CA PRO A 83 13.54 11.54 -6.31
C PRO A 83 14.43 12.71 -6.66
N ASP A 84 15.62 12.39 -7.16
CA ASP A 84 16.35 13.37 -7.93
C ASP A 84 15.58 13.60 -9.26
N PRO A 85 15.00 14.79 -9.53
CA PRO A 85 14.41 15.10 -10.83
C PRO A 85 15.41 14.97 -12.00
N TYR A 86 16.71 14.81 -11.69
CA TYR A 86 17.83 14.60 -12.58
C TYR A 86 18.23 13.11 -12.79
N ILE A 87 17.43 12.09 -12.40
CA ILE A 87 17.75 10.66 -12.63
C ILE A 87 17.90 10.35 -14.13
N LYS A 88 19.10 10.57 -14.66
CA LYS A 88 19.64 10.04 -15.91
C LYS A 88 20.74 9.04 -15.57
N ASP A 89 20.35 7.94 -14.94
CA ASP A 89 21.23 6.77 -14.83
C ASP A 89 21.48 6.19 -16.23
N ARG A 90 22.52 5.37 -16.39
CA ARG A 90 22.81 4.65 -17.66
C ARG A 90 21.57 3.93 -18.22
N VAL A 91 20.67 3.47 -17.34
CA VAL A 91 19.44 2.74 -17.67
C VAL A 91 18.28 3.67 -18.04
N THR A 92 18.21 4.88 -17.48
CA THR A 92 17.12 5.85 -17.76
C THR A 92 17.47 6.86 -18.85
N LYS A 93 18.72 6.91 -19.30
CA LYS A 93 19.25 7.89 -20.29
C LYS A 93 18.41 8.01 -21.57
N ASN A 94 17.78 6.93 -22.02
CA ASN A 94 16.94 6.90 -23.23
C ASN A 94 15.42 6.82 -22.95
N LEU A 95 14.99 6.87 -21.68
CA LEU A 95 13.59 6.76 -21.30
C LEU A 95 12.93 8.14 -21.18
N ARG A 96 11.80 8.32 -21.86
CA ARG A 96 10.90 9.46 -21.61
C ARG A 96 10.38 9.43 -20.17
N ARG A 97 10.12 10.59 -19.56
CA ARG A 97 9.55 10.72 -18.20
C ARG A 97 8.31 9.85 -17.96
N ARG A 98 7.41 9.75 -18.95
CA ARG A 98 6.24 8.87 -18.87
C ARG A 98 6.62 7.42 -18.58
N HIS A 99 7.68 6.93 -19.21
CA HIS A 99 8.17 5.56 -19.07
C HIS A 99 8.81 5.32 -17.70
N ILE A 100 9.50 6.34 -17.16
CA ILE A 100 10.07 6.27 -15.81
C ILE A 100 8.95 6.16 -14.78
N TYR A 101 7.95 7.06 -14.86
CA TYR A 101 6.80 7.05 -13.96
C TYR A 101 6.03 5.72 -14.04
N THR A 102 5.60 5.32 -15.23
CA THR A 102 4.83 4.07 -15.41
C THR A 102 5.65 2.85 -15.04
N GLY A 103 6.96 2.87 -15.26
CA GLY A 103 7.85 1.77 -14.90
C GLY A 103 7.93 1.57 -13.39
N LYS A 104 8.11 2.65 -12.62
CA LYS A 104 8.10 2.59 -11.15
C LYS A 104 6.73 2.23 -10.61
N LEU A 105 5.66 2.79 -11.16
CA LEU A 105 4.29 2.44 -10.79
C LEU A 105 4.04 0.95 -10.95
N LEU A 106 4.28 0.39 -12.16
CA LEU A 106 4.08 -1.04 -12.42
C LEU A 106 4.96 -1.92 -11.53
N ALA A 107 6.23 -1.55 -11.31
CA ALA A 107 7.11 -2.27 -10.40
C ALA A 107 6.58 -2.24 -8.94
N SER A 108 6.02 -1.12 -8.50
CA SER A 108 5.43 -0.99 -7.16
C SER A 108 4.13 -1.78 -7.00
N LEU A 109 3.30 -1.87 -8.05
CA LEU A 109 2.11 -2.72 -8.06
C LEU A 109 2.47 -4.21 -7.97
N LEU A 110 3.51 -4.65 -8.72
CA LEU A 110 4.05 -6.00 -8.60
C LEU A 110 4.61 -6.27 -7.19
N MET A 111 5.28 -5.28 -6.59
CA MET A 111 5.78 -5.37 -5.22
C MET A 111 4.63 -5.53 -4.21
N MET A 112 3.53 -4.80 -4.40
CA MET A 112 2.34 -4.94 -3.54
C MET A 112 1.71 -6.33 -3.66
N ALA A 113 1.62 -6.89 -4.88
CA ALA A 113 1.15 -8.25 -5.09
C ALA A 113 2.04 -9.27 -4.36
N LEU A 114 3.37 -9.11 -4.47
CA LEU A 114 4.33 -9.94 -3.74
C LEU A 114 4.13 -9.83 -2.22
N PHE A 115 3.96 -8.62 -1.67
CA PHE A 115 3.69 -8.44 -0.25
C PHE A 115 2.34 -9.01 0.18
N GLY A 116 1.32 -9.02 -0.69
CA GLY A 116 0.07 -9.74 -0.42
C GLY A 116 0.28 -11.24 -0.24
N VAL A 117 1.05 -11.87 -1.15
CA VAL A 117 1.41 -13.30 -1.04
C VAL A 117 2.23 -13.56 0.23
N LEU A 118 3.26 -12.75 0.50
CA LEU A 118 4.08 -12.88 1.70
C LEU A 118 3.27 -12.71 2.98
N THR A 119 2.35 -11.74 3.00
CA THR A 119 1.47 -11.51 4.15
C THR A 119 0.58 -12.71 4.38
N PHE A 120 -0.04 -13.26 3.33
CA PHE A 120 -0.85 -14.47 3.43
C PHE A 120 -0.02 -15.65 4.00
N VAL A 121 1.13 -15.95 3.41
CA VAL A 121 1.98 -17.08 3.84
C VAL A 121 2.48 -16.90 5.28
N ILE A 122 3.02 -15.72 5.62
CA ILE A 122 3.55 -15.44 6.96
C ILE A 122 2.42 -15.48 8.00
N PHE A 123 1.27 -14.87 7.70
CA PHE A 123 0.15 -14.84 8.64
C PHE A 123 -0.36 -16.25 8.91
N ILE A 124 -0.63 -17.05 7.87
CA ILE A 124 -1.07 -18.44 8.03
C ILE A 124 -0.03 -19.30 8.75
N ALA A 125 1.26 -19.16 8.43
CA ALA A 125 2.32 -19.88 9.11
C ALA A 125 2.38 -19.53 10.60
N THR A 126 2.35 -18.25 10.95
CA THR A 126 2.33 -17.81 12.35
C THR A 126 1.06 -18.28 13.06
N SER A 127 -0.12 -18.11 12.47
CA SER A 127 -1.37 -18.58 13.06
C SER A 127 -1.38 -20.08 13.27
N THR A 128 -0.80 -20.86 12.34
CA THR A 128 -0.63 -22.30 12.54
C THR A 128 0.23 -22.56 13.77
N ILE A 129 1.43 -21.97 13.87
CA ILE A 129 2.35 -22.17 15.02
C ILE A 129 1.67 -21.82 16.36
N PHE A 130 0.98 -20.68 16.43
CA PHE A 130 0.37 -20.19 17.66
C PHE A 130 -0.95 -20.90 18.02
N GLN A 131 -1.63 -21.54 17.06
CA GLN A 131 -2.92 -22.20 17.25
C GLN A 131 -2.86 -23.74 17.08
N MET A 132 -1.69 -24.34 16.90
CA MET A 132 -1.54 -25.79 16.74
C MET A 132 -2.14 -26.59 17.90
N SER A 133 -2.14 -26.05 19.12
CA SER A 133 -2.73 -26.71 20.28
C SER A 133 -4.27 -26.72 20.28
N THR A 134 -4.93 -25.89 19.45
CA THR A 134 -6.40 -25.75 19.45
C THR A 134 -7.08 -26.46 18.30
N GLY A 135 -6.34 -26.99 17.31
CA GLY A 135 -6.91 -27.71 16.16
C GLY A 135 -7.89 -26.89 15.30
N SER A 136 -7.93 -25.57 15.48
CA SER A 136 -9.05 -24.72 15.06
C SER A 136 -8.92 -24.09 13.67
N LEU A 137 -7.85 -24.39 12.93
CA LEU A 137 -7.58 -23.81 11.62
C LEU A 137 -7.98 -24.79 10.50
N SER A 138 -9.26 -24.77 10.10
CA SER A 138 -9.74 -25.59 8.99
C SER A 138 -9.32 -25.03 7.62
N ALA A 139 -9.29 -25.89 6.61
CA ALA A 139 -8.95 -25.50 5.23
C ALA A 139 -9.89 -24.41 4.68
N ASP A 140 -11.17 -24.44 5.06
CA ASP A 140 -12.17 -23.46 4.62
C ASP A 140 -11.86 -22.06 5.17
N VAL A 141 -11.45 -21.95 6.44
CA VAL A 141 -11.07 -20.68 7.05
C VAL A 141 -9.83 -20.08 6.35
N VAL A 142 -8.84 -20.91 6.01
CA VAL A 142 -7.66 -20.48 5.26
C VAL A 142 -8.04 -20.00 3.85
N ARG A 143 -8.96 -20.72 3.19
CA ARG A 143 -9.47 -20.34 1.88
C ARG A 143 -10.20 -19.00 1.92
N ASP A 144 -11.08 -18.79 2.89
CA ASP A 144 -11.82 -17.53 3.05
C ASP A 144 -10.89 -16.35 3.33
N PHE A 145 -9.85 -16.55 4.14
CA PHE A 145 -8.81 -15.55 4.32
C PHE A 145 -8.08 -15.24 3.02
N GLY A 146 -7.74 -16.26 2.23
CA GLY A 146 -7.13 -16.09 0.91
C GLY A 146 -8.00 -15.25 -0.03
N VAL A 147 -9.30 -15.49 -0.06
CA VAL A 147 -10.26 -14.67 -0.83
C VAL A 147 -10.27 -13.23 -0.32
N ASN A 148 -10.28 -13.02 1.00
CA ASN A 148 -10.19 -11.68 1.58
C ASN A 148 -8.91 -10.93 1.18
N VAL A 149 -7.76 -11.59 1.20
CA VAL A 149 -6.48 -11.01 0.73
C VAL A 149 -6.57 -10.65 -0.74
N LEU A 150 -7.12 -11.53 -1.59
CA LEU A 150 -7.30 -11.27 -3.02
C LEU A 150 -8.23 -10.07 -3.27
N CYS A 151 -9.31 -9.93 -2.49
CA CYS A 151 -10.20 -8.78 -2.57
C CYS A 151 -9.56 -7.50 -2.03
N ALA A 152 -8.69 -7.57 -1.02
CA ALA A 152 -7.97 -6.42 -0.49
C ALA A 152 -6.88 -5.89 -1.44
N LEU A 153 -6.28 -6.77 -2.26
CA LEU A 153 -5.15 -6.42 -3.13
C LEU A 153 -5.43 -5.23 -4.07
N PRO A 154 -6.55 -5.16 -4.80
CA PRO A 154 -6.92 -3.98 -5.59
C PRO A 154 -6.92 -2.67 -4.79
N LEU A 155 -7.48 -2.69 -3.57
CA LEU A 155 -7.54 -1.51 -2.70
C LEU A 155 -6.13 -1.10 -2.23
N LEU A 156 -5.30 -2.06 -1.88
CA LEU A 156 -3.90 -1.81 -1.49
C LEU A 156 -3.08 -1.28 -2.68
N MET A 157 -3.33 -1.78 -3.89
CA MET A 157 -2.74 -1.27 -5.13
C MET A 157 -3.17 0.17 -5.43
N ALA A 158 -4.41 0.54 -5.14
CA ALA A 158 -4.86 1.93 -5.18
C ALA A 158 -4.07 2.80 -4.18
N GLY A 159 -3.89 2.32 -2.95
CA GLY A 159 -3.02 2.96 -1.96
C GLY A 159 -1.58 3.14 -2.42
N VAL A 160 -0.98 2.14 -3.07
CA VAL A 160 0.37 2.25 -3.66
C VAL A 160 0.42 3.28 -4.77
N SER A 161 -0.62 3.36 -5.59
CA SER A 161 -0.71 4.33 -6.69
C SER A 161 -0.83 5.78 -6.19
N ILE A 162 -1.63 6.00 -5.14
CA ILE A 162 -1.71 7.30 -4.42
C ILE A 162 -0.34 7.63 -3.80
N GLY A 163 0.31 6.66 -3.16
CA GLY A 163 1.66 6.81 -2.64
C GLY A 163 2.62 7.25 -3.74
N MET A 164 2.69 6.52 -4.84
CA MET A 164 3.53 6.84 -6.00
C MET A 164 3.27 8.24 -6.55
N MET A 165 2.00 8.64 -6.68
CA MET A 165 1.61 10.00 -7.04
C MET A 165 2.22 11.03 -6.08
N CYS A 166 2.01 10.88 -4.77
CA CYS A 166 2.56 11.80 -3.76
C CYS A 166 4.10 11.88 -3.85
N LEU A 167 4.78 10.74 -3.98
CA LEU A 167 6.25 10.72 -4.03
C LEU A 167 6.80 11.44 -5.28
N PHE A 168 6.10 11.41 -6.41
CA PHE A 168 6.48 12.17 -7.60
C PHE A 168 6.08 13.65 -7.55
N CYS A 169 4.97 13.98 -6.90
CA CYS A 169 4.49 15.35 -6.77
C CYS A 169 5.41 16.22 -5.90
N PHE A 170 5.97 15.68 -4.82
CA PHE A 170 6.78 16.44 -3.86
C PHE A 170 8.26 16.05 -3.90
N GLU A 171 9.15 17.03 -3.82
CA GLU A 171 10.60 16.80 -3.74
C GLU A 171 11.01 16.32 -2.34
N ASN A 172 10.40 16.90 -1.31
CA ASN A 172 10.61 16.48 0.07
C ASN A 172 9.78 15.21 0.39
N LYS A 173 10.48 14.15 0.81
CA LYS A 173 9.89 12.86 1.19
C LYS A 173 8.90 12.95 2.34
N VAL A 174 9.23 13.72 3.37
CA VAL A 174 8.37 13.92 4.54
C VAL A 174 7.09 14.62 4.12
N LYS A 175 7.19 15.62 3.22
CA LYS A 175 6.01 16.29 2.66
C LYS A 175 5.14 15.31 1.85
N ALA A 176 5.73 14.45 1.03
CA ALA A 176 4.99 13.42 0.31
C ALA A 176 4.24 12.46 1.25
N LEU A 177 4.91 12.03 2.33
CA LEU A 177 4.33 11.15 3.36
C LEU A 177 3.15 11.81 4.08
N ILE A 178 3.31 13.06 4.52
CA ILE A 178 2.26 13.81 5.20
C ILE A 178 1.05 13.98 4.29
N VAL A 179 1.25 14.39 3.03
CA VAL A 179 0.15 14.55 2.08
C VAL A 179 -0.56 13.23 1.80
N PHE A 180 0.19 12.14 1.68
CA PHE A 180 -0.40 10.81 1.53
C PHE A 180 -1.33 10.46 2.71
N TRP A 181 -0.90 10.67 3.95
CA TRP A 181 -1.76 10.43 5.12
C TRP A 181 -2.92 11.40 5.24
N ILE A 182 -2.78 12.65 4.79
CA ILE A 182 -3.92 13.58 4.70
C ILE A 182 -4.98 13.02 3.73
N ILE A 183 -4.57 12.54 2.56
CA ILE A 183 -5.48 12.03 1.53
C ILE A 183 -6.10 10.68 1.94
N THR A 184 -5.35 9.81 2.61
CA THR A 184 -5.77 8.43 2.90
C THR A 184 -6.37 8.23 4.29
N ILE A 185 -6.06 9.11 5.25
CA ILE A 185 -6.54 9.04 6.63
C ILE A 185 -7.40 10.26 6.96
N VAL A 186 -6.82 11.47 6.93
CA VAL A 186 -7.47 12.65 7.51
C VAL A 186 -8.76 13.00 6.77
N ILE A 187 -8.69 13.16 5.44
CA ILE A 187 -9.84 13.50 4.60
C ILE A 187 -10.92 12.40 4.69
N PRO A 188 -10.60 11.10 4.48
CA PRO A 188 -11.60 10.03 4.62
C PRO A 188 -12.24 9.98 6.00
N ARG A 189 -11.49 10.19 7.09
CA ARG A 189 -12.04 10.16 8.45
C ARG A 189 -13.01 11.31 8.70
N ILE A 190 -12.72 12.52 8.20
CA ILE A 190 -13.65 13.66 8.29
C ILE A 190 -14.94 13.35 7.51
N ILE A 191 -14.81 12.85 6.28
CA ILE A 191 -15.97 12.47 5.45
C ILE A 191 -16.79 11.37 6.13
N MET A 192 -16.14 10.34 6.67
CA MET A 192 -16.80 9.27 7.40
C MET A 192 -17.54 9.80 8.63
N LEU A 193 -16.95 10.72 9.39
CA LEU A 193 -17.59 11.33 10.57
C LEU A 193 -18.86 12.11 10.18
N LEU A 194 -18.77 12.94 9.13
CA LEU A 194 -19.89 13.76 8.66
C LEU A 194 -20.99 12.94 7.95
N GLY A 195 -20.63 11.78 7.39
CA GLY A 195 -21.54 10.84 6.72
C GLY A 195 -22.01 9.67 7.58
N ALA A 196 -21.62 9.61 8.86
CA ALA A 196 -22.08 8.60 9.82
C ALA A 196 -23.20 9.17 10.70
N GLU A 197 -24.02 8.27 11.26
CA GLU A 197 -24.99 8.65 12.27
C GLU A 197 -24.28 9.13 13.54
N PRO A 198 -24.78 10.17 14.23
CA PRO A 198 -26.07 10.85 14.02
C PRO A 198 -26.04 12.02 13.01
N ILE A 199 -24.89 12.43 12.49
CA ILE A 199 -24.75 13.62 11.63
C ILE A 199 -25.40 13.40 10.26
N SER A 200 -25.06 12.29 9.60
CA SER A 200 -25.70 11.75 8.37
C SER A 200 -25.98 12.78 7.26
N ILE A 201 -25.04 13.71 6.99
CA ILE A 201 -25.19 14.68 5.90
C ILE A 201 -25.18 13.94 4.55
N SER A 202 -26.21 14.16 3.73
CA SER A 202 -26.47 13.41 2.49
C SER A 202 -25.27 13.34 1.54
N PHE A 203 -24.61 14.47 1.29
CA PHE A 203 -23.41 14.52 0.46
C PHE A 203 -22.27 13.67 1.02
N PHE A 204 -21.94 13.83 2.30
CA PHE A 204 -20.85 13.08 2.93
C PHE A 204 -21.18 11.59 3.05
N ARG A 205 -22.45 11.22 3.24
CA ARG A 205 -22.90 9.84 3.18
C ARG A 205 -22.66 9.22 1.81
N PHE A 206 -23.05 9.91 0.74
CA PHE A 206 -22.78 9.45 -0.63
C PHE A 206 -21.27 9.29 -0.89
N VAL A 207 -20.46 10.29 -0.54
CA VAL A 207 -18.99 10.21 -0.72
C VAL A 207 -18.39 9.06 0.10
N LYS A 208 -18.88 8.85 1.31
CA LYS A 208 -18.45 7.75 2.19
C LYS A 208 -18.79 6.38 1.56
N ASP A 209 -20.04 6.19 1.17
CA ASP A 209 -20.55 4.89 0.75
C ASP A 209 -20.09 4.53 -0.68
N GLU A 210 -20.00 5.51 -1.60
CA GLU A 210 -19.76 5.25 -3.03
C GLU A 210 -18.35 5.59 -3.53
N ILE A 211 -17.64 6.51 -2.85
CA ILE A 211 -16.36 7.04 -3.36
C ILE A 211 -15.17 6.55 -2.54
N LEU A 212 -15.25 6.57 -1.20
CA LEU A 212 -14.09 6.27 -0.36
C LEU A 212 -13.64 4.81 -0.44
N LEU A 213 -12.30 4.60 -0.48
CA LEU A 213 -11.70 3.28 -0.38
C LEU A 213 -11.76 2.69 1.03
N THR A 214 -11.68 3.53 2.07
CA THR A 214 -11.53 3.08 3.47
C THR A 214 -12.70 2.20 3.94
N PRO A 215 -13.99 2.56 3.69
CA PRO A 215 -15.12 1.71 4.06
C PRO A 215 -15.10 0.34 3.37
N GLN A 216 -14.58 0.26 2.15
CA GLN A 216 -14.51 -0.99 1.39
C GLN A 216 -13.63 -2.04 2.09
N PHE A 217 -12.59 -1.64 2.82
CA PHE A 217 -11.81 -2.56 3.64
C PHE A 217 -12.61 -3.19 4.78
N THR A 218 -13.56 -2.45 5.37
CA THR A 218 -14.38 -2.97 6.48
C THR A 218 -15.40 -4.00 6.02
N THR A 219 -15.81 -3.94 4.75
CA THR A 219 -16.69 -4.94 4.13
C THR A 219 -16.03 -6.32 3.99
N LEU A 220 -14.71 -6.41 4.06
CA LEU A 220 -13.97 -7.68 3.98
C LEU A 220 -14.06 -8.52 5.25
N GLN A 221 -14.47 -7.93 6.38
CA GLN A 221 -14.59 -8.65 7.64
C GLN A 221 -15.64 -9.75 7.58
N PHE A 222 -16.75 -9.51 6.88
CA PHE A 222 -17.86 -10.45 6.79
C PHE A 222 -18.20 -10.73 5.33
N PHE A 223 -18.44 -11.99 4.99
CA PHE A 223 -18.83 -12.38 3.63
C PHE A 223 -20.12 -11.67 3.17
N ALA A 224 -21.09 -11.50 4.07
CA ALA A 224 -22.39 -10.90 3.77
C ALA A 224 -22.34 -9.41 3.42
N SER A 225 -21.35 -8.67 3.93
CA SER A 225 -21.21 -7.23 3.65
C SER A 225 -20.27 -6.94 2.48
N ARG A 226 -19.58 -7.96 1.94
CA ARG A 226 -18.55 -7.81 0.93
C ARG A 226 -19.13 -7.41 -0.42
N ASP A 227 -18.84 -6.19 -0.86
CA ASP A 227 -19.14 -5.73 -2.22
C ASP A 227 -17.89 -5.79 -3.11
N VAL A 228 -17.67 -6.94 -3.75
CA VAL A 228 -16.53 -7.16 -4.65
C VAL A 228 -16.57 -6.20 -5.85
N ARG A 229 -17.76 -5.85 -6.34
CA ARG A 229 -17.91 -4.96 -7.48
C ARG A 229 -17.42 -3.56 -7.12
N GLN A 230 -17.87 -3.03 -5.99
CA GLN A 230 -17.49 -1.71 -5.53
C GLN A 230 -16.00 -1.63 -5.17
N ILE A 231 -15.45 -2.68 -4.56
CA ILE A 231 -14.00 -2.83 -4.33
C ILE A 231 -13.20 -2.68 -5.62
N ILE A 232 -13.58 -3.39 -6.68
CA ILE A 232 -12.86 -3.36 -7.96
C ILE A 232 -13.01 -1.98 -8.62
N ILE A 233 -14.22 -1.46 -8.73
CA ILE A 233 -14.50 -0.18 -9.39
C ILE A 233 -13.74 0.96 -8.70
N SER A 234 -13.88 1.08 -7.37
CA SER A 234 -13.21 2.12 -6.60
C SER A 234 -11.68 2.03 -6.73
N SER A 235 -11.12 0.82 -6.61
CA SER A 235 -9.68 0.60 -6.79
C SER A 235 -9.19 1.06 -8.16
N VAL A 236 -9.87 0.67 -9.23
CA VAL A 236 -9.48 1.03 -10.60
C VAL A 236 -9.55 2.54 -10.81
N ILE A 237 -10.62 3.19 -10.33
CA ILE A 237 -10.76 4.65 -10.43
C ILE A 237 -9.59 5.35 -9.73
N TYR A 238 -9.28 4.98 -8.49
CA TYR A 238 -8.17 5.60 -7.75
C TYR A 238 -6.81 5.33 -8.37
N ILE A 239 -6.57 4.12 -8.90
CA ILE A 239 -5.33 3.80 -9.63
C ILE A 239 -5.21 4.70 -10.86
N ILE A 240 -6.26 4.83 -11.67
CA ILE A 240 -6.25 5.66 -12.88
C ILE A 240 -6.03 7.14 -12.53
N LEU A 241 -6.82 7.69 -11.60
CA LEU A 241 -6.73 9.11 -11.24
C LEU A 241 -5.37 9.47 -10.66
N SER A 242 -4.87 8.69 -9.68
CA SER A 242 -3.56 8.93 -9.08
C SER A 242 -2.42 8.78 -10.10
N SER A 243 -2.54 7.81 -11.01
CA SER A 243 -1.58 7.63 -12.11
C SER A 243 -1.54 8.82 -13.06
N LEU A 244 -2.71 9.33 -13.46
CA LEU A 244 -2.82 10.48 -14.36
C LEU A 244 -2.26 11.75 -13.71
N ILE A 245 -2.63 12.02 -12.45
CA ILE A 245 -2.14 13.18 -11.70
C ILE A 245 -0.62 13.11 -11.55
N GLY A 246 -0.09 11.97 -11.07
CA GLY A 246 1.34 11.79 -10.87
C GLY A 246 2.13 11.92 -12.18
N LEU A 247 1.61 11.38 -13.27
CA LEU A 247 2.21 11.50 -14.60
C LEU A 247 2.21 12.95 -15.10
N VAL A 248 1.10 13.68 -14.99
CA VAL A 248 0.98 15.06 -15.45
C VAL A 248 1.92 15.97 -14.66
N VAL A 249 1.96 15.84 -13.33
CA VAL A 249 2.85 16.63 -12.47
C VAL A 249 4.31 16.32 -12.77
N PHE A 250 4.69 15.04 -12.88
CA PHE A 250 6.07 14.66 -13.20
C PHE A 250 6.52 15.14 -14.59
N ARG A 251 5.61 15.17 -15.57
CA ARG A 251 5.90 15.73 -16.90
C ARG A 251 6.18 17.23 -16.83
N ARG A 252 5.42 17.97 -16.01
CA ARG A 252 5.50 19.44 -15.90
C ARG A 252 6.61 19.96 -15.00
N LYS A 253 7.20 19.15 -14.12
CA LYS A 253 8.37 19.57 -13.31
C LYS A 253 9.51 20.05 -14.22
N GLN A 254 9.76 21.36 -14.24
CA GLN A 254 10.82 22.00 -15.05
C GLN A 254 12.20 21.43 -14.68
N ILE A 255 13.09 21.32 -15.66
CA ILE A 255 14.54 21.04 -15.46
C ILE A 255 15.23 22.39 -15.47
N ASP A 256 14.77 23.33 -14.66
CA ASP A 256 15.29 24.67 -14.66
C ASP A 256 16.21 24.74 -13.45
N ASN A 257 17.50 24.49 -13.74
CA ASN A 257 18.69 24.44 -12.88
C ASN A 257 19.33 23.06 -12.85
N VAL A 258 20.05 22.72 -13.94
CA VAL A 258 21.30 21.98 -13.73
C VAL A 258 22.03 22.73 -12.62
N PRO A 259 22.42 22.09 -11.50
CA PRO A 259 23.16 22.77 -10.45
C PRO A 259 24.32 23.52 -11.11
N ALA A 260 24.52 24.80 -10.81
CA ALA A 260 25.59 25.59 -11.45
C ALA A 260 26.97 24.91 -11.32
N SER A 261 27.14 24.00 -10.35
CA SER A 261 28.29 23.10 -10.22
C SER A 261 28.43 22.10 -11.38
N LEU A 262 27.35 21.43 -11.80
CA LEU A 262 27.30 20.50 -12.92
C LEU A 262 27.43 21.22 -14.28
N GLU A 263 26.86 22.42 -14.38
CA GLU A 263 26.98 23.25 -15.58
C GLU A 263 28.44 23.72 -15.79
N ARG A 264 29.10 24.17 -14.70
CA ARG A 264 30.55 24.48 -14.70
C ARG A 264 31.43 23.27 -15.00
N GLU A 265 31.04 22.07 -14.57
CA GLU A 265 31.79 20.84 -14.82
C GLU A 265 31.63 20.35 -16.28
N MET A 266 30.43 20.50 -16.86
CA MET A 266 30.16 20.23 -18.27
C MET A 266 30.88 21.24 -19.18
N ASP A 267 30.94 22.51 -18.82
CA ASP A 267 31.67 23.53 -19.56
C ASP A 267 33.19 23.34 -19.47
N ARG A 268 33.73 22.90 -18.32
CA ARG A 268 35.15 22.54 -18.19
C ARG A 268 35.53 21.36 -19.08
N LYS A 269 34.63 20.39 -19.28
CA LYS A 269 34.86 19.23 -20.17
C LYS A 269 34.68 19.55 -21.65
N ARG A 270 33.98 20.63 -22.01
CA ARG A 270 33.87 21.11 -23.40
C ARG A 270 35.05 21.98 -23.85
N LYS A 271 35.81 22.53 -22.91
CA LYS A 271 36.99 23.38 -23.17
C LYS A 271 38.32 22.63 -23.14
N LYS A 272 38.29 21.30 -22.99
CA LYS A 272 39.43 20.39 -23.15
C LYS A 272 39.17 19.52 -24.37
#